data_AF-A0AAW2K295-F1
#
_entry.id   AF-A0AAW2K295-F1
#
_cell.length_a   1.000
_cell.length_b   1.000
_cell.length_c   1.000
_cell.angle_alpha   90.00
_cell.angle_beta   90.00
_cell.angle_gamma   90.00
#
_symmetry.space_group_name_H-M   'P 1'
#
loop_
_entity.id
_entity.type
_entity.pdbx_description
1 polymer ?
#
loop_
_entity_poly.entity_id
_entity_poly.type
_entity_poly.pdbx_seq_one_letter_code
_entity_poly.pdbx_strand_id
1 'polypeptide(L)'
;MASPSTAAGPTIRNPRNPDATPPLSILHLSFIPDSGSFSVVTTDGFMIFNTDPFVQTIRQDFSKNYRGGGVGLVQKIIDTNDFAVVGGGVGPGLSRNRIAFWNDYLGQFTKEIDFRSEVKSVRVRRDRVVAVMMQKYSFTIIRKCNCCMR
;
A
#
# COMPACT_ATOMS: atom_id res chain seq x y z
N MET A 1 -10.52 2.94 36.67
CA MET A 1 -9.28 3.16 35.88
C MET A 1 -9.68 3.10 34.41
N ALA A 2 -9.76 4.25 33.73
CA ALA A 2 -10.03 4.34 32.30
C ALA A 2 -8.87 5.08 31.65
N SER A 3 -8.28 4.45 30.63
CA SER A 3 -7.10 4.92 29.90
C SER A 3 -7.36 6.24 29.16
N PRO A 4 -6.35 7.12 28.97
CA PRO A 4 -6.54 8.33 28.20
C PRO A 4 -6.66 7.98 26.70
N SER A 5 -7.71 8.50 26.07
CA SER A 5 -7.89 8.54 24.63
C SER A 5 -6.77 9.37 24.01
N THR A 6 -5.95 8.76 23.15
CA THR A 6 -4.95 9.47 22.36
C THR A 6 -5.67 10.41 21.40
N ALA A 7 -5.62 11.72 21.71
CA ALA A 7 -6.21 12.77 20.89
C ALA A 7 -5.62 12.73 19.47
N ALA A 8 -6.47 12.49 18.47
CA ALA A 8 -6.15 12.76 17.08
C ALA A 8 -5.90 14.28 16.95
N GLY A 9 -4.77 14.66 16.35
CA GLY A 9 -4.41 16.06 16.15
C GLY A 9 -5.48 16.85 15.37
N PRO A 10 -5.51 18.19 15.51
CA PRO A 10 -6.57 19.01 14.94
C PRO A 10 -6.51 18.95 13.41
N THR A 11 -7.55 18.42 12.78
CA THR A 11 -7.74 18.52 11.34
C THR A 11 -8.24 19.93 11.03
N ILE A 12 -7.35 20.84 10.65
CA ILE A 12 -7.73 22.18 10.19
C ILE A 12 -8.42 22.02 8.82
N ARG A 13 -9.75 21.88 8.83
CA ARG A 13 -10.57 22.01 7.61
C ARG A 13 -10.85 23.49 7.40
N ASN A 14 -10.43 24.05 6.26
CA ASN A 14 -10.75 25.42 5.89
C ASN A 14 -12.24 25.51 5.50
N PRO A 15 -13.08 26.26 6.24
CA PRO A 15 -14.52 26.33 5.96
C PRO A 15 -14.87 26.95 4.60
N ARG A 16 -13.92 27.65 3.97
CA ARG A 16 -14.10 28.31 2.67
C ARG A 16 -13.84 27.40 1.47
N ASN A 17 -13.29 26.21 1.67
CA ASN A 17 -13.11 25.22 0.62
C ASN A 17 -13.38 23.81 1.17
N PRO A 18 -14.65 23.37 1.25
CA PRO A 18 -15.02 22.05 1.76
C PRO A 18 -14.50 20.91 0.89
N ASP A 19 -14.14 21.20 -0.38
CA ASP A 19 -13.57 20.26 -1.36
C ASP A 19 -12.04 20.31 -1.43
N ALA A 20 -11.36 21.02 -0.51
CA ALA A 20 -9.90 20.97 -0.45
C ALA A 20 -9.46 19.53 -0.15
N THR A 21 -8.91 18.84 -1.15
CA THR A 21 -8.27 17.54 -0.98
C THR A 21 -7.27 17.67 0.17
N PRO A 22 -7.33 16.78 1.19
CA PRO A 22 -6.37 16.82 2.28
C PRO A 22 -4.95 16.89 1.71
N PRO A 23 -4.04 17.68 2.30
CA PRO A 23 -2.67 17.73 1.83
C PRO A 23 -2.06 16.33 1.83
N LEU A 24 -1.34 16.00 0.76
CA LEU A 24 -0.59 14.77 0.61
C LEU A 24 0.21 14.48 1.88
N SER A 25 -0.15 13.39 2.58
CA SER A 25 0.54 12.97 3.80
C SER A 25 1.18 11.62 3.60
N ILE A 26 2.39 11.44 4.16
CA ILE A 26 3.11 10.18 4.12
C ILE A 26 2.54 9.26 5.20
N LEU A 27 2.12 8.07 4.79
CA LEU A 27 1.51 7.07 5.66
C LEU A 27 2.49 5.96 6.05
N HIS A 28 3.42 5.62 5.16
CA HIS A 28 4.40 4.56 5.42
C HIS A 28 5.67 4.76 4.60
N LEU A 29 6.81 4.34 5.15
CA LEU A 29 8.10 4.30 4.47
C LEU A 29 8.76 2.95 4.74
N SER A 30 9.33 2.33 3.71
CA SER A 30 10.04 1.06 3.86
C SER A 30 11.10 0.88 2.79
N PHE A 31 12.24 0.33 3.18
CA PHE A 31 13.21 -0.19 2.23
C PHE A 31 12.64 -1.39 1.47
N ILE A 32 13.03 -1.50 0.21
CA ILE A 32 12.79 -2.68 -0.62
C ILE A 32 14.05 -3.55 -0.51
N PRO A 33 13.93 -4.82 -0.08
CA PRO A 33 15.09 -5.69 0.08
C PRO A 33 15.89 -5.83 -1.21
N ASP A 34 17.22 -5.83 -1.07
CA ASP A 34 18.21 -6.09 -2.13
C ASP A 34 18.12 -5.20 -3.38
N SER A 35 17.45 -4.04 -3.30
CA SER A 35 17.24 -3.16 -4.47
C SER A 35 17.92 -1.80 -4.41
N GLY A 36 18.50 -1.40 -3.28
CA GLY A 36 18.99 -0.03 -3.10
C GLY A 36 17.88 1.02 -3.27
N SER A 37 16.63 0.66 -2.95
CA SER A 37 15.47 1.53 -3.13
C SER A 37 14.57 1.48 -1.89
N PHE A 38 13.71 2.48 -1.75
CA PHE A 38 12.67 2.51 -0.75
C PHE A 38 11.35 3.02 -1.32
N SER A 39 10.26 2.56 -0.73
CA SER A 39 8.91 3.01 -1.04
C SER A 39 8.46 4.07 -0.05
N VAL A 40 7.79 5.10 -0.55
CA VAL A 40 7.04 6.09 0.23
C VAL A 40 5.57 5.96 -0.14
N VAL A 41 4.74 5.70 0.85
CA VAL A 41 3.30 5.55 0.70
C VAL A 41 2.62 6.81 1.19
N THR A 42 1.62 7.28 0.45
CA THR A 42 0.87 8.50 0.77
C THR A 42 -0.63 8.24 0.80
N THR A 43 -1.39 9.25 1.21
CA THR A 43 -2.85 9.26 1.11
C THR A 43 -3.38 9.10 -0.31
N ASP A 44 -2.56 9.35 -1.33
CA ASP A 44 -3.03 9.33 -2.73
C ASP A 44 -2.42 8.18 -3.54
N GLY A 45 -1.41 7.49 -3.02
CA GLY A 45 -0.72 6.45 -3.77
C GLY A 45 0.64 6.09 -3.18
N PHE A 46 1.63 5.87 -4.03
CA PHE A 46 2.99 5.58 -3.59
C PHE A 46 4.06 6.04 -4.58
N MET A 47 5.29 6.13 -4.09
CA MET A 47 6.47 6.46 -4.86
C MET A 47 7.60 5.48 -4.52
N ILE A 48 8.45 5.17 -5.49
CA ILE A 48 9.69 4.42 -5.29
C ILE A 48 10.86 5.35 -5.59
N PHE A 49 11.85 5.35 -4.68
CA PHE A 49 13.08 6.10 -4.82
C PHE A 49 14.27 5.16 -4.77
N ASN A 50 15.24 5.35 -5.65
CA ASN A 50 16.58 4.79 -5.47
C ASN A 50 17.33 5.62 -4.43
N THR A 51 18.21 4.96 -3.67
CA THR A 51 19.06 5.64 -2.68
C THR A 51 20.29 6.25 -3.32
N ASP A 52 20.83 5.61 -4.36
CA ASP A 52 22.04 6.07 -5.05
C ASP A 52 22.03 5.69 -6.55
N PRO A 53 22.04 6.68 -7.47
CA PRO A 53 21.77 8.09 -7.19
C PRO A 53 20.33 8.27 -6.66
N PHE A 54 20.13 9.31 -5.83
CA PHE A 54 18.81 9.60 -5.27
C PHE A 54 17.83 10.08 -6.37
N VAL A 55 17.01 9.16 -6.86
CA VAL A 55 16.10 9.38 -7.99
C VAL A 55 14.75 8.74 -7.72
N GLN A 56 13.66 9.48 -7.97
CA GLN A 56 12.31 8.90 -7.99
C GLN A 56 12.14 8.08 -9.27
N THR A 57 11.97 6.76 -9.13
CA THR A 57 11.83 5.84 -10.27
C THR A 57 10.38 5.58 -10.63
N ILE A 58 9.48 5.55 -9.65
CA ILE A 58 8.05 5.27 -9.86
C ILE A 58 7.23 6.24 -9.03
N ARG A 59 6.11 6.69 -9.60
CA ARG A 59 5.05 7.40 -8.88
C ARG A 59 3.70 6.93 -9.39
N GLN A 60 2.90 6.41 -8.46
CA GLN A 60 1.54 5.97 -8.72
C GLN A 60 0.55 6.82 -7.94
N ASP A 61 -0.46 7.34 -8.64
CA ASP A 61 -1.54 8.15 -8.10
C ASP A 61 -2.86 7.40 -8.27
N PHE A 62 -3.46 7.03 -7.15
CA PHE A 62 -4.70 6.29 -7.03
C PHE A 62 -5.89 7.17 -6.63
N SER A 63 -5.67 8.46 -6.35
CA SER A 63 -6.73 9.40 -5.95
C SER A 63 -7.85 9.50 -6.98
N LYS A 64 -7.49 9.50 -8.27
CA LYS A 64 -8.43 9.67 -9.40
C LYS A 64 -9.14 8.39 -9.79
N ASN A 65 -8.42 7.26 -9.78
CA ASN A 65 -8.90 6.00 -10.36
C ASN A 65 -9.59 5.09 -9.35
N TYR A 66 -9.34 5.26 -8.04
CA TYR A 66 -9.78 4.32 -7.01
C TYR A 66 -10.57 5.01 -5.89
N ARG A 67 -11.59 5.81 -6.25
CA ARG A 67 -12.65 6.38 -5.38
C ARG A 67 -12.21 6.70 -3.92
N GLY A 68 -11.22 7.58 -3.79
CA GLY A 68 -10.81 8.13 -2.48
C GLY A 68 -9.33 7.98 -2.16
N GLY A 69 -8.54 7.29 -3.00
CA GLY A 69 -7.12 7.08 -2.71
C GLY A 69 -6.93 6.31 -1.40
N GLY A 70 -5.72 6.30 -0.87
CA GLY A 70 -5.44 5.74 0.45
C GLY A 70 -4.71 4.41 0.37
N VAL A 71 -3.40 4.49 0.19
CA VAL A 71 -2.51 3.33 0.30
C VAL A 71 -1.93 3.32 1.70
N GLY A 72 -2.00 2.19 2.39
CA GLY A 72 -1.43 2.03 3.73
C GLY A 72 -0.06 1.38 3.70
N LEU A 73 0.11 0.40 2.80
CA LEU A 73 1.33 -0.38 2.66
C LEU A 73 1.58 -0.68 1.19
N VAL A 74 2.85 -0.65 0.81
CA VAL A 74 3.33 -1.14 -0.49
C VAL A 74 4.56 -1.99 -0.28
N GLN A 75 4.61 -3.14 -0.95
CA GLN A 75 5.80 -3.95 -1.06
C GLN A 75 6.01 -4.35 -2.52
N LYS A 76 7.14 -3.96 -3.10
CA LYS A 76 7.54 -4.38 -4.45
C LYS A 76 7.89 -5.87 -4.45
N ILE A 77 7.47 -6.59 -5.49
CA ILE A 77 7.95 -7.94 -5.78
C ILE A 77 9.23 -7.80 -6.61
N ILE A 78 10.34 -8.35 -6.11
CA ILE A 78 11.67 -8.20 -6.72
C ILE A 78 11.67 -8.77 -8.15
N ASP A 79 12.32 -8.04 -9.06
CA ASP A 79 12.45 -8.31 -10.51
C ASP A 79 11.12 -8.49 -11.26
N THR A 80 10.04 -7.88 -10.78
CA THR A 80 8.78 -7.78 -11.52
C THR A 80 8.27 -6.34 -11.54
N ASN A 81 7.24 -6.11 -12.35
CA ASN A 81 6.47 -4.87 -12.39
C ASN A 81 5.31 -4.89 -11.38
N ASP A 82 5.26 -5.88 -10.48
CA ASP A 82 4.15 -6.07 -9.56
C ASP A 82 4.45 -5.51 -8.16
N PHE A 83 3.42 -4.92 -7.56
CA PHE A 83 3.43 -4.36 -6.22
C PHE A 83 2.28 -4.96 -5.42
N ALA A 84 2.57 -5.45 -4.22
CA ALA A 84 1.55 -5.78 -3.25
C ALA A 84 1.13 -4.49 -2.51
N VAL A 85 -0.15 -4.16 -2.61
CA VAL A 85 -0.74 -2.91 -2.11
C VAL A 85 -1.84 -3.24 -1.12
N VAL A 86 -1.87 -2.55 0.02
CA VAL A 86 -2.97 -2.59 1.00
C VAL A 86 -3.50 -1.19 1.19
N GLY A 87 -4.82 -1.04 1.31
CA GLY A 87 -5.43 0.26 1.58
C GLY A 87 -5.11 0.80 2.98
N GLY A 88 -5.12 2.12 3.15
CA GLY A 88 -4.84 2.77 4.42
C GLY A 88 -5.10 4.28 4.39
N GLY A 89 -4.94 4.95 5.53
CA GLY A 89 -5.37 6.34 5.68
C GLY A 89 -6.87 6.47 5.97
N VAL A 90 -7.41 7.68 5.90
CA VAL A 90 -8.81 7.98 6.25
C VAL A 90 -9.71 7.68 5.05
N GLY A 91 -10.63 6.71 5.20
CA GLY A 91 -11.59 6.34 4.15
C GLY A 91 -10.94 5.81 2.86
N PRO A 92 -10.06 4.78 2.93
CA PRO A 92 -9.34 4.32 1.74
C PRO A 92 -10.28 3.69 0.72
N GLY A 93 -10.05 3.97 -0.55
CA GLY A 93 -10.72 3.30 -1.67
C GLY A 93 -10.27 1.85 -1.85
N LEU A 94 -9.07 1.50 -1.38
CA LEU A 94 -8.59 0.13 -1.26
C LEU A 94 -8.92 -0.45 0.12
N SER A 95 -9.25 -1.73 0.19
CA SER A 95 -9.54 -2.40 1.47
C SER A 95 -8.27 -2.57 2.32
N ARG A 96 -8.41 -2.36 3.63
CA ARG A 96 -7.34 -2.60 4.62
C ARG A 96 -7.14 -4.08 4.95
N ASN A 97 -8.10 -4.92 4.58
CA ASN A 97 -8.11 -6.36 4.85
C ASN A 97 -7.77 -7.15 3.58
N ARG A 98 -7.27 -6.48 2.53
CA ARG A 98 -6.98 -7.06 1.23
C ARG A 98 -5.59 -6.69 0.79
N ILE A 99 -4.87 -7.66 0.23
CA ILE A 99 -3.67 -7.40 -0.55
C ILE A 99 -4.07 -7.43 -2.03
N ALA A 100 -3.97 -6.30 -2.71
CA ALA A 100 -4.19 -6.18 -4.15
C ALA A 100 -2.84 -6.07 -4.88
N PHE A 101 -2.70 -6.72 -6.03
CA PHE A 101 -1.48 -6.73 -6.82
C PHE A 101 -1.58 -5.75 -7.98
N TRP A 102 -0.91 -4.61 -7.85
CA TRP A 102 -0.78 -3.61 -8.90
C TRP A 102 0.32 -4.01 -9.87
N ASN A 103 0.02 -4.10 -11.16
CA ASN A 103 1.04 -4.28 -12.19
C ASN A 103 1.30 -2.93 -12.88
N ASP A 104 2.51 -2.41 -12.71
CA ASP A 104 2.93 -1.10 -13.21
C ASP A 104 2.97 -1.02 -14.74
N TYR A 105 3.32 -2.13 -15.39
CA TYR A 105 3.35 -2.22 -16.85
C TYR A 105 1.94 -2.22 -17.46
N LEU A 106 1.00 -2.93 -16.82
CA LEU A 106 -0.40 -3.00 -17.27
C LEU A 106 -1.25 -1.83 -16.79
N GLY A 107 -0.79 -1.08 -15.78
CA GLY A 107 -1.55 0.04 -15.20
C GLY A 107 -2.84 -0.40 -14.51
N GLN A 108 -2.92 -1.62 -13.97
CA GLN A 108 -4.12 -2.13 -13.31
C GLN A 108 -3.82 -3.15 -12.20
N PHE A 109 -4.82 -3.36 -11.33
CA PHE A 109 -4.80 -4.47 -10.37
C PHE A 109 -5.12 -5.79 -11.07
N THR A 110 -4.28 -6.80 -10.87
CA THR A 110 -4.40 -8.09 -11.56
C THR A 110 -4.96 -9.20 -10.69
N LYS A 111 -4.72 -9.14 -9.37
CA LYS A 111 -5.04 -10.20 -8.40
C LYS A 111 -5.29 -9.59 -7.03
N GLU A 112 -6.02 -10.32 -6.20
CA GLU A 112 -6.34 -9.91 -4.83
C GLU A 112 -6.34 -11.12 -3.88
N ILE A 113 -5.99 -10.88 -2.61
CA ILE A 113 -6.09 -11.86 -1.52
C ILE A 113 -6.78 -11.18 -0.34
N ASP A 114 -7.92 -11.73 0.06
CA ASP A 114 -8.72 -11.22 1.19
C ASP A 114 -8.34 -11.89 2.51
N PHE A 115 -8.38 -11.11 3.58
CA PHE A 115 -8.10 -11.51 4.95
C PHE A 115 -9.29 -11.17 5.86
N ARG A 116 -9.37 -11.87 6.98
CA ARG A 116 -10.46 -11.69 7.96
C ARG A 116 -10.31 -10.45 8.83
N SER A 117 -9.12 -9.84 8.85
CA SER A 117 -8.81 -8.65 9.64
C SER A 117 -7.79 -7.78 8.92
N GLU A 118 -7.62 -6.55 9.42
CA GLU A 118 -6.69 -5.57 8.87
C GLU A 118 -5.26 -6.13 8.78
N VAL A 119 -4.67 -5.99 7.60
CA VAL A 119 -3.29 -6.38 7.34
C VAL A 119 -2.38 -5.30 7.88
N LYS A 120 -1.57 -5.64 8.89
CA LYS A 120 -0.64 -4.73 9.57
C LYS A 120 0.73 -4.68 8.91
N SER A 121 1.13 -5.75 8.22
CA SER A 121 2.38 -5.80 7.46
C SER A 121 2.31 -6.85 6.37
N VAL A 122 3.08 -6.63 5.29
CA VAL A 122 3.19 -7.52 4.15
C VAL A 122 4.67 -7.74 3.81
N ARG A 123 5.03 -9.00 3.57
CA ARG A 123 6.29 -9.37 2.91
C ARG A 123 5.97 -10.30 1.76
N VAL A 124 6.57 -10.04 0.61
CA VAL A 124 6.32 -10.80 -0.61
C VAL A 124 7.62 -11.28 -1.23
N ARG A 125 7.55 -12.49 -1.77
CA ARG A 125 8.46 -13.06 -2.77
C ARG A 125 7.61 -13.53 -3.94
N ARG A 126 8.25 -13.88 -5.06
CA ARG A 126 7.56 -14.33 -6.29
C ARG A 126 6.57 -15.49 -6.07
N ASP A 127 6.78 -16.34 -5.07
CA ASP A 127 5.99 -17.55 -4.80
C ASP A 127 5.23 -17.51 -3.47
N ARG A 128 5.44 -16.48 -2.63
CA ARG A 128 4.96 -16.45 -1.25
C ARG A 128 4.56 -15.06 -0.83
N VAL A 129 3.43 -14.98 -0.13
CA VAL A 129 2.97 -13.78 0.57
C VAL A 129 2.85 -14.10 2.03
N VAL A 130 3.47 -13.27 2.86
CA VAL A 130 3.31 -13.28 4.31
C VAL A 130 2.54 -12.04 4.69
N ALA A 131 1.38 -12.23 5.30
CA ALA A 131 0.55 -11.16 5.83
C ALA A 131 0.50 -11.27 7.36
N VAL A 132 0.76 -10.16 8.02
CA VAL A 132 0.68 -10.06 9.49
C VAL A 132 -0.63 -9.37 9.85
N MET A 133 -1.41 -9.99 10.72
CA MET A 133 -2.61 -9.39 11.33
C MET A 133 -2.42 -9.36 12.85
N MET A 134 -3.17 -8.52 13.55
CA MET A 134 -2.92 -8.26 14.98
C MET A 134 -3.02 -9.49 15.89
N GLN A 135 -3.80 -10.50 15.51
CA GLN A 135 -4.03 -11.69 16.35
C GLN A 135 -3.41 -12.97 15.78
N LYS A 136 -2.94 -12.99 14.53
CA LYS A 136 -2.40 -14.17 13.84
C LYS A 136 -1.46 -13.78 12.71
N TYR A 137 -0.44 -14.60 12.47
CA TYR A 137 0.33 -14.59 11.23
C TYR A 137 -0.35 -15.51 10.22
N SER A 138 -0.56 -15.03 8.99
CA SER A 138 -1.05 -15.87 7.89
C SER A 138 -0.01 -15.96 6.79
N PHE A 139 0.38 -17.20 6.49
CA PHE A 139 1.26 -17.54 5.38
C PHE A 139 0.38 -18.01 4.23
N THR A 140 0.42 -17.28 3.11
CA THR A 140 -0.29 -17.67 1.89
C THR A 140 0.73 -17.97 0.81
N ILE A 141 0.84 -19.24 0.42
CA ILE A 141 1.60 -19.62 -0.77
C ILE A 141 0.76 -19.21 -1.97
N ILE A 142 1.25 -18.25 -2.76
CA ILE A 142 0.67 -18.03 -4.07
C ILE A 142 1.10 -19.24 -4.89
N ARG A 143 0.21 -20.22 -5.06
CA ARG A 143 0.45 -21.21 -6.11
C ARG A 143 0.49 -20.42 -7.42
N LYS A 144 1.67 -20.35 -8.05
CA LYS A 144 1.77 -20.03 -9.48
C LYS A 144 0.89 -21.06 -10.18
N CYS A 145 -0.37 -20.72 -10.42
CA CYS A 145 -1.18 -21.48 -11.35
C CYS A 145 -0.47 -21.36 -12.69
N ASN A 146 0.15 -22.45 -13.14
CA ASN A 146 0.71 -22.56 -14.48
C ASN A 146 -0.35 -22.31 -15.59
N CYS A 147 -1.65 -22.29 -15.25
CA CYS A 147 -2.74 -21.88 -16.15
C CYS A 147 -2.76 -20.38 -16.50
N CYS A 148 -1.98 -19.54 -15.81
CA CYS A 148 -1.93 -18.09 -16.06
C CYS A 148 -0.57 -17.64 -16.65
N MET A 149 0.17 -18.58 -17.27
CA MET A 149 1.43 -18.33 -18.00
C MET A 149 1.31 -18.71 -19.49
N ARG A 150 0.24 -18.26 -20.14
CA ARG A 150 0.23 -17.96 -21.58
C ARG A 150 -0.37 -16.58 -21.76
#